data_AF-A0AAV3XCZ0-F1
#
_entry.id   AF-A0AAV3XCZ0-F1
#
_cell.length_a   1.000
_cell.length_b   1.000
_cell.length_c   1.000
_cell.angle_alpha   90.00
_cell.angle_beta   90.00
_cell.angle_gamma   90.00
#
_symmetry.space_group_name_H-M   'P 1'
#
loop_
_entity.id
_entity.type
_entity.pdbx_description
1 polymer ?
#
loop_
_entity_poly.entity_id
_entity_poly.type
_entity_poly.pdbx_seq_one_letter_code
_entity_poly.pdbx_strand_id
1 'polypeptide(L)'
;MSFSLAFGIGQRTVVNSLAIHLTLPFGSDVSLLAVKGKGMVIPSLRRKESERLMMLGSLGKLYTLGYPVDWHQLYPQAGNFVRLPSYPWQRQRYWYESVESQQSRLGTNPLFPNLAESDRQTLIEQLNKSGRFSESEMKLLPKLLNALFEQSEKQLISDSLPSAFSVAEWMPTPGEIRDAVMPFVGELIPQPELLDGLESLSIDYILNAFKEMGWKFQQGQRLTTAFIAEQLGVVNQQQRLLGRLLEIISEVGVLKGIGSEWEVAFVPEIQSPQERWSRLLIQYPAAKAELILLDRCASKLGKVLQGT
;
A
#
# COMPACT_ATOMS: atom_id res chain seq x y z
N MET A 1 -19.41 -17.79 34.12
CA MET A 1 -20.27 -18.28 33.04
C MET A 1 -19.79 -17.58 31.78
N SER A 2 -19.49 -18.33 30.72
CA SER A 2 -19.01 -17.81 29.44
C SER A 2 -19.96 -18.31 28.36
N PHE A 3 -20.28 -17.47 27.38
CA PHE A 3 -21.20 -17.82 26.29
C PHE A 3 -20.40 -17.86 24.98
N SER A 4 -20.61 -18.89 24.18
CA SER A 4 -19.94 -19.09 22.90
C SER A 4 -20.98 -19.39 21.81
N LEU A 5 -20.79 -18.81 20.62
CA LEU A 5 -21.60 -19.11 19.43
C LEU A 5 -20.79 -19.97 18.45
N ALA A 6 -21.44 -21.02 17.92
CA ALA A 6 -20.92 -21.86 16.84
C ALA A 6 -21.72 -21.58 15.56
N PHE A 7 -21.03 -21.36 14.45
CA PHE A 7 -21.65 -21.18 13.13
C PHE A 7 -21.22 -22.32 12.19
N GLY A 8 -22.20 -22.97 11.57
CA GLY A 8 -21.98 -24.01 10.56
C GLY A 8 -21.79 -23.40 9.16
N ILE A 9 -20.78 -23.85 8.42
CA ILE A 9 -20.55 -23.43 7.04
C ILE A 9 -21.41 -24.29 6.11
N GLY A 10 -22.49 -23.71 5.60
CA GLY A 10 -23.40 -24.33 4.63
C GLY A 10 -24.23 -23.26 3.93
N GLN A 11 -24.37 -23.35 2.60
CA GLN A 11 -24.92 -22.30 1.75
C GLN A 11 -26.35 -21.89 2.13
N ARG A 12 -26.62 -20.58 2.06
CA ARG A 12 -27.94 -19.94 2.28
C ARG A 12 -28.62 -20.36 3.57
N THR A 13 -28.12 -19.87 4.71
CA THR A 13 -28.92 -19.86 5.93
C THR A 13 -28.98 -18.44 6.45
N VAL A 14 -30.15 -17.81 6.27
CA VAL A 14 -30.60 -16.69 7.09
C VAL A 14 -30.33 -17.08 8.55
N VAL A 15 -29.61 -16.25 9.30
CA VAL A 15 -29.28 -16.49 10.70
C VAL A 15 -30.58 -16.45 11.51
N ASN A 16 -31.31 -17.57 11.53
CA ASN A 16 -32.60 -17.71 12.19
C ASN A 16 -32.60 -18.79 13.29
N SER A 17 -31.40 -19.25 13.68
CA SER A 17 -31.23 -20.26 14.73
C SER A 17 -30.02 -19.91 15.58
N LEU A 18 -30.27 -19.16 16.64
CA LEU A 18 -29.32 -18.84 17.70
C LEU A 18 -29.28 -20.03 18.69
N ALA A 19 -28.34 -20.96 18.51
CA ALA A 19 -28.12 -22.00 19.53
C ALA A 19 -27.15 -21.45 20.58
N ILE A 20 -27.70 -20.88 21.67
CA ILE A 20 -26.92 -20.46 22.83
C ILE A 20 -26.53 -21.73 23.61
N HIS A 21 -25.30 -22.21 23.45
CA HIS A 21 -24.77 -23.28 24.30
C HIS A 21 -23.99 -22.70 25.48
N LEU A 22 -24.49 -22.94 26.70
CA LEU A 22 -23.79 -22.66 27.95
C LEU A 22 -22.55 -23.56 28.04
N THR A 23 -21.35 -22.99 28.07
CA THR A 23 -20.11 -23.76 28.29
C THR A 23 -19.40 -23.30 29.57
N LEU A 24 -19.06 -24.28 30.42
CA LEU A 24 -18.26 -24.07 31.63
C LEU A 24 -16.78 -23.93 31.26
N PRO A 25 -15.98 -23.14 32.02
CA PRO A 25 -14.62 -22.83 31.63
C PRO A 25 -13.67 -23.91 32.14
N PHE A 26 -13.40 -24.93 31.34
CA PHE A 26 -12.25 -25.80 31.54
C PHE A 26 -11.66 -26.23 30.20
N GLY A 27 -10.36 -25.98 30.03
CA GLY A 27 -9.53 -26.56 28.97
C GLY A 27 -9.75 -25.95 27.58
N SER A 28 -8.66 -25.71 26.87
CA SER A 28 -8.58 -25.09 25.55
C SER A 28 -9.11 -25.94 24.39
N ASP A 29 -10.01 -26.90 24.63
CA ASP A 29 -10.61 -27.74 23.59
C ASP A 29 -12.14 -27.72 23.71
N VAL A 30 -12.79 -26.81 22.98
CA VAL A 30 -14.25 -26.81 22.83
C VAL A 30 -14.60 -27.81 21.73
N SER A 31 -14.98 -29.03 22.15
CA SER A 31 -15.45 -30.07 21.24
C SER A 31 -16.78 -29.64 20.61
N LEU A 32 -16.78 -29.54 19.28
CA LEU A 32 -17.94 -29.25 18.44
C LEU A 32 -18.85 -30.49 18.41
N LEU A 33 -19.53 -30.77 19.52
CA LEU A 33 -20.51 -31.85 19.59
C LEU A 33 -21.78 -31.41 18.83
N ALA A 34 -22.01 -32.11 17.71
CA ALA A 34 -23.20 -32.13 16.88
C ALA A 34 -23.30 -31.17 15.68
N VAL A 35 -22.21 -30.99 14.91
CA VAL A 35 -22.28 -30.91 13.43
C VAL A 35 -21.01 -31.56 12.86
N LYS A 36 -21.12 -32.63 12.07
CA LYS A 36 -19.97 -33.17 11.30
C LYS A 36 -19.58 -32.15 10.23
N GLY A 37 -18.66 -31.24 10.56
CA GLY A 37 -18.12 -30.24 9.65
C GLY A 37 -17.02 -29.40 10.32
N LYS A 38 -16.07 -28.89 9.54
CA LYS A 38 -15.09 -27.90 10.03
C LYS A 38 -15.85 -26.60 10.35
N GLY A 39 -15.83 -26.16 11.61
CA GLY A 39 -16.50 -24.95 12.07
C GLY A 39 -15.59 -24.16 13.02
N MET A 40 -15.85 -22.85 13.14
CA MET A 40 -15.11 -21.95 14.02
C MET A 40 -16.01 -21.54 15.18
N VAL A 41 -15.46 -21.57 16.40
CA VAL A 41 -16.16 -21.14 17.62
C VAL A 41 -15.72 -19.73 17.96
N ILE A 42 -16.68 -18.81 18.08
CA ILE A 42 -16.42 -17.42 18.43
C ILE A 42 -17.09 -17.12 19.78
N PRO A 43 -16.35 -16.64 20.79
CA PRO A 43 -16.93 -16.37 22.10
C PRO A 43 -17.85 -15.14 22.02
N SER A 44 -19.06 -15.18 22.57
CA SER A 44 -19.90 -13.99 22.66
C SER A 44 -19.68 -13.22 23.96
N LEU A 45 -19.36 -13.91 25.06
CA LEU A 45 -19.12 -13.32 26.37
C LEU A 45 -18.06 -14.10 27.15
N ARG A 46 -17.20 -13.39 27.88
CA ARG A 46 -16.27 -13.97 28.87
C ARG A 46 -16.46 -13.32 30.23
N ARG A 47 -16.32 -14.14 31.27
CA ARG A 47 -16.40 -13.68 32.66
C ARG A 47 -15.25 -12.69 32.94
N LYS A 48 -15.57 -11.57 33.61
CA LYS A 48 -14.63 -10.49 33.98
C LYS A 48 -14.08 -9.67 32.80
N GLU A 49 -14.66 -9.78 31.61
CA GLU A 49 -14.34 -8.91 30.47
C GLU A 49 -15.52 -7.99 30.13
N SER A 50 -15.26 -6.87 29.47
CA SER A 50 -16.32 -5.96 29.01
C SER A 50 -17.19 -6.64 27.96
N GLU A 51 -18.48 -6.79 28.26
CA GLU A 51 -19.45 -7.46 27.40
C GLU A 51 -19.51 -6.83 26.00
N ARG A 52 -19.53 -5.50 25.94
CA ARG A 52 -19.57 -4.74 24.68
C ARG A 52 -18.31 -4.94 23.85
N LEU A 53 -17.13 -4.91 24.48
CA LEU A 53 -15.87 -5.13 23.76
C LEU A 53 -15.77 -6.55 23.22
N MET A 54 -16.22 -7.55 23.98
CA MET A 54 -16.22 -8.94 23.53
C MET A 54 -17.16 -9.15 22.35
N MET A 55 -18.39 -8.61 22.42
CA MET A 55 -19.33 -8.71 21.32
C MET A 55 -18.82 -8.00 20.05
N LEU A 56 -18.24 -6.80 20.19
CA LEU A 56 -17.67 -6.08 19.05
C LEU A 56 -16.44 -6.79 18.47
N GLY A 57 -15.58 -7.37 19.31
CA GLY A 57 -14.43 -8.17 18.87
C GLY A 57 -14.85 -9.42 18.10
N SER A 58 -15.92 -10.08 18.54
CA SER A 58 -16.48 -11.26 17.89
C SER A 58 -17.20 -10.94 16.59
N LEU A 59 -17.92 -9.82 16.55
CA LEU A 59 -18.44 -9.25 15.31
C LEU A 59 -17.30 -8.93 14.32
N GLY A 60 -16.22 -8.32 14.80
CA GLY A 60 -15.02 -8.05 14.01
C GLY A 60 -14.41 -9.33 13.42
N LYS A 61 -14.30 -10.40 14.22
CA LYS A 61 -13.85 -11.72 13.74
C LYS A 61 -14.76 -12.29 12.66
N LEU A 62 -16.08 -12.23 12.84
CA LEU A 62 -17.03 -12.65 11.81
C LEU A 62 -16.88 -11.84 10.52
N TYR A 63 -16.71 -10.52 10.63
CA TYR A 63 -16.48 -9.64 9.49
C TYR A 63 -15.18 -9.99 8.75
N THR A 64 -14.08 -10.26 9.46
CA THR A 64 -12.80 -10.68 8.83
C THR A 64 -12.90 -12.04 8.15
N LEU A 65 -13.83 -12.90 8.58
CA LEU A 65 -14.10 -14.19 7.94
C LEU A 65 -15.05 -14.06 6.74
N GLY A 66 -15.45 -12.84 6.37
CA GLY A 66 -16.28 -12.57 5.19
C GLY A 66 -17.78 -12.76 5.39
N TYR A 67 -18.25 -12.89 6.64
CA TYR A 67 -19.69 -12.90 6.92
C TYR A 67 -20.27 -11.50 6.70
N PRO A 68 -21.44 -11.39 6.03
CA PRO A 68 -22.09 -10.10 5.85
C PRO A 68 -22.56 -9.56 7.20
N VAL A 69 -22.07 -8.37 7.58
CA VAL A 69 -22.51 -7.63 8.77
C VAL A 69 -23.44 -6.52 8.34
N ASP A 70 -24.66 -6.51 8.89
CA ASP A 70 -25.60 -5.41 8.70
C ASP A 70 -25.23 -4.25 9.65
N TRP A 71 -24.40 -3.34 9.14
CA TRP A 71 -23.95 -2.17 9.89
C TRP A 71 -25.09 -1.20 10.23
N HIS A 72 -26.20 -1.24 9.50
CA HIS A 72 -27.36 -0.36 9.74
C HIS A 72 -28.08 -0.72 11.06
N GLN A 73 -27.98 -1.98 11.51
CA GLN A 73 -28.54 -2.38 12.82
C GLN A 73 -27.68 -1.87 13.99
N LEU A 74 -26.37 -1.72 13.78
CA LEU A 74 -25.44 -1.24 14.81
C LEU A 74 -25.31 0.28 14.82
N TYR A 75 -25.41 0.90 13.64
CA TYR A 75 -25.38 2.34 13.45
C TYR A 75 -26.62 2.75 12.63
N PRO A 76 -27.80 2.87 13.27
CA PRO A 76 -29.06 3.20 12.59
C PRO A 76 -29.07 4.60 11.98
N GLN A 77 -28.22 5.48 12.50
CA GLN A 77 -27.94 6.77 11.92
C GLN A 77 -26.55 6.72 11.30
N ALA A 78 -26.42 7.24 10.07
CA ALA A 78 -25.12 7.41 9.44
C ALA A 78 -24.22 8.25 10.35
N GLY A 79 -23.11 7.66 10.80
CA GLY A 79 -22.11 8.38 11.57
C GLY A 79 -21.51 9.51 10.74
N ASN A 80 -21.02 10.56 11.41
CA ASN A 80 -20.26 11.60 10.73
C ASN A 80 -19.03 10.97 10.08
N PHE A 81 -18.89 11.11 8.76
CA PHE A 81 -17.68 10.73 8.05
C PHE A 81 -16.53 11.59 8.57
N VAL A 82 -15.71 11.02 9.45
CA VAL A 82 -14.47 11.68 9.87
C VAL A 82 -13.48 11.49 8.73
N ARG A 83 -12.99 12.60 8.19
CA ARG A 83 -11.86 12.56 7.27
C ARG A 83 -10.70 11.94 8.03
N LEU A 84 -10.37 10.68 7.72
CA LEU A 84 -9.13 10.08 8.21
C LEU A 84 -7.98 11.00 7.81
N PRO A 85 -6.96 11.17 8.67
CA PRO A 85 -5.75 11.86 8.27
C PRO A 85 -5.31 11.29 6.93
N SER A 86 -5.27 12.10 5.89
CA SER A 86 -4.63 11.72 4.63
C SER A 86 -3.22 11.34 5.01
N TYR A 87 -2.93 10.03 4.87
CA TYR A 87 -1.74 9.34 5.38
C TYR A 87 -0.56 10.32 5.47
N PRO A 88 -0.16 10.78 6.68
CA PRO A 88 0.70 11.95 6.83
C PRO A 88 2.13 11.74 6.28
N TRP A 89 2.44 10.49 5.93
CA TRP A 89 3.71 10.01 5.36
C TRP A 89 3.68 9.96 3.83
N GLN A 90 2.54 10.26 3.20
CA GLN A 90 2.40 10.22 1.74
C GLN A 90 3.26 11.33 1.13
N ARG A 91 4.47 10.95 0.68
CA ARG A 91 5.51 11.73 -0.04
C ARG A 91 6.72 12.22 0.78
N GLN A 92 6.91 11.82 2.02
CA GLN A 92 8.17 12.07 2.72
C GLN A 92 8.93 10.77 2.99
N ARG A 93 10.20 10.73 2.58
CA ARG A 93 11.14 9.69 3.01
C ARG A 93 11.46 9.94 4.47
N TYR A 94 10.72 9.30 5.37
CA TYR A 94 11.03 9.29 6.79
C TYR A 94 11.86 8.04 7.09
N TRP A 95 13.18 8.17 6.99
CA TRP A 95 14.07 7.29 7.75
C TRP A 95 14.27 7.97 9.09
N TYR A 96 13.97 7.28 10.19
CA TYR A 96 14.31 7.75 11.52
C TYR A 96 15.83 7.65 11.65
N GLU A 97 16.54 8.68 11.20
CA GLU A 97 18.00 8.77 11.30
C GLU A 97 18.33 9.36 12.67
N SER A 98 19.16 8.66 13.47
CA SER A 98 19.68 9.25 14.70
C SER A 98 20.73 10.32 14.36
N VAL A 99 20.97 11.23 15.29
CA VAL A 99 21.95 12.32 15.11
C VAL A 99 23.34 11.73 14.83
N GLU A 100 23.67 10.60 15.45
CA GLU A 100 24.93 9.87 15.26
C GLU A 100 25.04 9.26 13.85
N SER A 101 23.96 8.67 13.33
CA SER A 101 23.91 8.14 11.95
C SER A 101 24.06 9.26 10.93
N GLN A 102 23.39 10.39 11.16
CA GLN A 102 23.49 11.56 10.30
C GLN A 102 24.93 12.11 10.30
N GLN A 103 25.58 12.19 11.46
CA GLN A 103 26.97 12.66 11.59
C GLN A 103 27.98 11.72 10.93
N SER A 104 27.79 10.40 11.07
CA SER A 104 28.63 9.38 10.41
C SER A 104 28.52 9.46 8.89
N ARG A 105 27.30 9.70 8.37
CA ARG A 105 27.05 9.80 6.93
C ARG A 105 27.51 11.13 6.33
N LEU A 106 27.43 12.22 7.10
CA LEU A 106 27.90 13.54 6.70
C LEU A 106 29.39 13.78 6.99
N GLY A 107 30.08 12.81 7.61
CA GLY A 107 31.52 12.90 7.92
C GLY A 107 31.89 14.05 8.86
N THR A 108 30.94 14.53 9.66
CA THR A 108 31.10 15.78 10.43
C THR A 108 31.81 15.50 11.74
N ASN A 109 33.14 15.60 11.76
CA ASN A 109 33.93 15.52 12.99
C ASN A 109 33.73 16.81 13.80
N PRO A 110 33.33 16.76 15.10
CA PRO A 110 33.01 17.96 15.89
C PRO A 110 34.20 18.92 16.10
N LEU A 111 35.43 18.48 15.84
CA LEU A 111 36.60 19.37 15.88
C LEU A 111 36.76 20.21 14.59
N PHE A 112 36.20 19.76 13.46
CA PHE A 112 36.30 20.43 12.15
C PHE A 112 35.03 20.19 11.31
N PRO A 113 33.98 21.03 11.45
CA PRO A 113 32.65 20.75 10.91
C PRO A 113 32.52 20.87 9.38
N ASN A 114 33.58 21.27 8.67
CA ASN A 114 33.66 21.29 7.21
C ASN A 114 35.05 20.79 6.81
N LEU A 115 35.15 19.52 6.45
CA LEU A 115 36.33 18.93 5.83
C LEU A 115 35.93 18.28 4.51
N ALA A 116 35.35 19.07 3.62
CA ALA A 116 35.37 18.73 2.21
C ALA A 116 36.75 19.10 1.65
N GLU A 117 37.13 18.53 0.50
CA GLU A 117 38.46 18.74 -0.11
C GLU A 117 38.85 20.22 -0.33
N SER A 118 37.87 21.11 -0.46
CA SER A 118 38.07 22.58 -0.54
C SER A 118 38.53 23.24 0.77
N ASP A 119 38.54 22.54 1.91
CA ASP A 119 38.79 23.13 3.23
C ASP A 119 40.28 23.18 3.63
N ARG A 120 41.18 22.56 2.85
CA ARG A 120 42.63 22.52 3.16
C ARG A 120 43.28 23.90 3.11
N GLN A 121 42.93 24.71 2.11
CA GLN A 121 43.50 26.05 1.94
C GLN A 121 42.91 27.04 2.95
N THR A 122 41.61 26.95 3.22
CA THR A 122 40.90 27.78 4.22
C THR A 122 41.41 27.54 5.63
N LEU A 123 41.72 26.29 6.00
CA LEU A 123 42.33 25.95 7.30
C LEU A 123 43.75 26.52 7.45
N ILE A 124 44.58 26.41 6.41
CA ILE A 124 45.93 27.01 6.41
C ILE A 124 45.82 28.53 6.57
N GLU A 125 44.87 29.18 5.89
CA GLU A 125 44.65 30.62 5.99
C GLU A 125 44.13 31.05 7.38
N GLN A 126 43.22 30.29 7.99
CA GLN A 126 42.73 30.54 9.35
C GLN A 126 43.82 30.35 10.41
N LEU A 127 44.65 29.30 10.28
CA LEU A 127 45.79 29.09 11.18
C LEU A 127 46.83 30.19 11.02
N ASN A 128 47.04 30.70 9.80
CA ASN A 128 47.92 31.83 9.54
C ASN A 128 47.40 33.12 10.22
N LYS A 129 46.08 33.37 10.16
CA LYS A 129 45.43 34.50 10.86
C LYS A 129 45.51 34.41 12.39
N SER A 130 45.68 33.20 12.95
CA SER A 130 45.76 33.01 14.41
C SER A 130 47.10 33.48 15.01
N GLY A 131 48.14 33.69 14.19
CA GLY A 131 49.43 34.29 14.60
C GLY A 131 50.25 33.46 15.59
N ARG A 132 49.90 32.18 15.82
CA ARG A 132 50.52 31.33 16.86
C ARG A 132 51.72 30.50 16.40
N PHE A 133 52.06 30.53 15.11
CA PHE A 133 53.07 29.64 14.53
C PHE A 133 54.20 30.43 13.87
N SER A 134 55.44 29.96 14.02
CA SER A 134 56.62 30.56 13.40
C SER A 134 56.72 30.21 11.90
N GLU A 135 57.47 31.00 11.14
CA GLU A 135 57.64 30.82 9.69
C GLU A 135 58.19 29.43 9.31
N SER A 136 59.04 28.85 10.17
CA SER A 136 59.59 27.50 10.00
C SER A 136 58.55 26.40 10.24
N GLU A 137 57.63 26.59 11.18
CA GLU A 137 56.54 25.64 11.46
C GLU A 137 55.46 25.69 10.38
N MET A 138 55.21 26.88 9.83
CA MET A 138 54.26 27.10 8.72
C MET A 138 54.64 26.34 7.45
N LYS A 139 55.95 26.11 7.20
CA LYS A 139 56.41 25.29 6.05
C LYS A 139 56.08 23.80 6.20
N LEU A 140 55.94 23.30 7.42
CA LEU A 140 55.67 21.89 7.71
C LEU A 140 54.17 21.58 7.81
N LEU A 141 53.36 22.61 8.06
CA LEU A 141 51.93 22.55 8.31
C LEU A 141 51.14 21.85 7.18
N PRO A 142 51.37 22.13 5.88
CA PRO A 142 50.65 21.45 4.80
C PRO A 142 50.94 19.94 4.76
N LYS A 143 52.19 19.55 5.06
CA LYS A 143 52.61 18.15 5.04
C LYS A 143 52.00 17.37 6.21
N LEU A 144 51.92 18.00 7.39
CA LEU A 144 51.29 17.40 8.57
C LEU A 144 49.78 17.28 8.42
N LEU A 145 49.09 18.31 7.89
CA LEU A 145 47.66 18.21 7.60
C LEU A 145 47.38 17.09 6.60
N ASN A 146 48.14 17.00 5.51
CA ASN A 146 47.96 15.91 4.54
C ASN A 146 48.13 14.53 5.19
N ALA A 147 49.17 14.35 6.00
CA ALA A 147 49.38 13.09 6.72
C ALA A 147 48.24 12.78 7.71
N LEU A 148 47.74 13.78 8.43
CA LEU A 148 46.60 13.63 9.34
C LEU A 148 45.30 13.33 8.60
N PHE A 149 45.06 13.94 7.44
CA PHE A 149 43.90 13.65 6.60
C PHE A 149 43.94 12.22 6.06
N GLU A 150 45.07 11.82 5.46
CA GLU A 150 45.26 10.45 4.96
C GLU A 150 45.09 9.40 6.08
N GLN A 151 45.54 9.73 7.29
CA GLN A 151 45.37 8.86 8.44
C GLN A 151 43.92 8.83 8.95
N SER A 152 43.22 9.97 8.95
CA SER A 152 41.81 10.05 9.33
C SER A 152 40.88 9.33 8.34
N GLU A 153 41.16 9.36 7.03
CA GLU A 153 40.41 8.59 6.03
C GLU A 153 40.61 7.08 6.23
N LYS A 154 41.85 6.65 6.51
CA LYS A 154 42.16 5.25 6.82
C LYS A 154 41.49 4.77 8.12
N GLN A 155 41.41 5.64 9.13
CA GLN A 155 40.71 5.35 10.40
C GLN A 155 39.19 5.39 10.28
N LEU A 156 38.60 6.28 9.48
CA LEU A 156 37.15 6.28 9.22
C LEU A 156 36.69 4.97 8.57
N ILE A 157 37.53 4.34 7.75
CA ILE A 157 37.26 3.02 7.17
C ILE A 157 37.39 1.90 8.21
N SER A 158 38.20 2.06 9.26
CA SER A 158 38.35 1.04 10.33
C SER A 158 37.37 1.20 11.50
N ASP A 159 37.00 2.44 11.84
CA ASP A 159 36.27 2.79 13.07
C ASP A 159 34.81 3.20 12.81
N SER A 160 34.36 3.24 11.55
CA SER A 160 32.93 3.35 11.22
C SER A 160 32.20 2.04 11.53
N LEU A 161 32.01 1.78 12.82
CA LEU A 161 30.77 1.37 13.48
C LEU A 161 31.10 0.88 14.91
N PRO A 162 30.73 1.62 15.98
CA PRO A 162 30.36 0.98 17.23
C PRO A 162 29.18 0.04 16.92
N SER A 163 29.34 -1.23 17.26
CA SER A 163 28.44 -2.37 16.99
C SER A 163 27.00 -2.24 17.53
N ALA A 164 26.56 -1.06 17.98
CA ALA A 164 25.20 -0.84 18.47
C ALA A 164 24.14 -0.82 17.33
N PHE A 165 24.58 -0.63 16.08
CA PHE A 165 23.79 -0.93 14.89
C PHE A 165 24.62 -1.70 13.86
N SER A 166 25.37 -2.72 14.32
CA SER A 166 25.54 -3.89 13.45
C SER A 166 24.13 -4.27 13.04
N VAL A 167 23.82 -4.19 11.74
CA VAL A 167 22.66 -4.89 11.16
C VAL A 167 22.75 -6.27 11.79
N ALA A 168 21.86 -6.56 12.75
CA ALA A 168 22.07 -7.64 13.72
C ALA A 168 22.71 -8.82 12.98
N GLU A 169 23.87 -9.33 13.39
CA GLU A 169 24.61 -10.37 12.63
C GLU A 169 23.74 -11.59 12.22
N TRP A 170 22.57 -11.71 12.85
CA TRP A 170 21.47 -12.64 12.57
C TRP A 170 20.60 -12.30 11.34
N MET A 171 20.49 -11.04 10.92
CA MET A 171 19.58 -10.59 9.86
C MET A 171 20.25 -10.72 8.49
N PRO A 172 19.68 -11.54 7.59
CA PRO A 172 20.19 -11.65 6.24
C PRO A 172 20.07 -10.32 5.49
N THR A 173 21.04 -10.04 4.63
CA THR A 173 21.00 -8.86 3.76
C THR A 173 19.83 -8.96 2.77
N PRO A 174 19.32 -7.83 2.23
CA PRO A 174 18.28 -7.88 1.20
C PRO A 174 18.63 -8.75 -0.02
N GLY A 175 19.93 -8.87 -0.35
CA GLY A 175 20.42 -9.77 -1.39
C GLY A 175 20.29 -11.24 -1.00
N GLU A 176 20.70 -11.61 0.21
CA GLU A 176 20.55 -12.98 0.74
C GLU A 176 19.08 -13.37 0.91
N ILE A 177 18.22 -12.45 1.35
CA ILE A 177 16.76 -12.68 1.40
C ILE A 177 16.23 -12.92 -0.01
N ARG A 178 16.60 -12.07 -0.98
CA ARG A 178 16.20 -12.26 -2.39
C ARG A 178 16.62 -13.63 -2.87
N ASP A 179 17.90 -13.99 -2.73
CA ASP A 179 18.45 -15.24 -3.27
C ASP A 179 17.85 -16.47 -2.57
N ALA A 180 17.54 -16.37 -1.28
CA ALA A 180 16.85 -17.43 -0.53
C ALA A 180 15.37 -17.58 -0.92
N VAL A 181 14.68 -16.48 -1.26
CA VAL A 181 13.25 -16.50 -1.62
C VAL A 181 13.04 -16.76 -3.11
N MET A 182 13.99 -16.36 -3.98
CA MET A 182 13.87 -16.41 -5.44
C MET A 182 13.41 -17.78 -5.99
N PRO A 183 13.90 -18.93 -5.50
CA PRO A 183 13.44 -20.25 -5.95
C PRO A 183 11.95 -20.50 -5.71
N PHE A 184 11.35 -19.84 -4.70
CA PHE A 184 9.95 -20.00 -4.32
C PHE A 184 9.04 -18.92 -4.91
N VAL A 185 9.60 -17.81 -5.42
CA VAL A 185 8.81 -16.70 -5.99
C VAL A 185 7.99 -17.17 -7.18
N GLY A 186 8.52 -18.04 -8.02
CA GLY A 186 7.82 -18.55 -9.21
C GLY A 186 6.48 -19.22 -8.89
N GLU A 187 6.35 -19.86 -7.73
CA GLU A 187 5.11 -20.50 -7.27
C GLU A 187 4.12 -19.51 -6.64
N LEU A 188 4.60 -18.31 -6.27
CA LEU A 188 3.83 -17.25 -5.61
C LEU A 188 3.38 -16.14 -6.57
N ILE A 189 3.95 -16.07 -7.79
CA ILE A 189 3.54 -15.08 -8.78
C ILE A 189 2.13 -15.43 -9.26
N PRO A 190 1.16 -14.49 -9.22
CA PRO A 190 -0.15 -14.71 -9.81
C PRO A 190 0.02 -15.11 -11.28
N GLN A 191 -0.69 -16.16 -11.69
CA GLN A 191 -0.63 -16.66 -13.06
C GLN A 191 -0.85 -15.49 -14.04
N PRO A 192 0.03 -15.29 -15.04
CA PRO A 192 -0.03 -14.13 -15.92
C PRO A 192 -1.40 -14.01 -16.62
N GLU A 193 -2.06 -15.16 -16.89
CA GLU A 193 -3.39 -15.21 -17.47
C GLU A 193 -4.48 -14.59 -16.57
N LEU A 194 -4.31 -14.64 -15.24
CA LEU A 194 -5.20 -13.95 -14.31
C LEU A 194 -5.03 -12.43 -14.39
N LEU A 195 -3.79 -11.95 -14.51
CA LEU A 195 -3.50 -10.51 -14.65
C LEU A 195 -4.12 -9.97 -15.95
N ASP A 196 -3.89 -10.64 -17.07
CA ASP A 196 -4.48 -10.27 -18.36
C ASP A 196 -6.02 -10.28 -18.29
N GLY A 197 -6.59 -11.26 -17.57
CA GLY A 197 -8.02 -11.35 -17.30
C GLY A 197 -8.55 -10.17 -16.48
N LEU A 198 -7.84 -9.77 -15.43
CA LEU A 198 -8.19 -8.62 -14.58
C LEU A 198 -8.06 -7.29 -15.31
N GLU A 199 -7.03 -7.13 -16.14
CA GLU A 199 -6.85 -5.95 -16.99
C GLU A 199 -8.00 -5.84 -18.00
N SER A 200 -8.30 -6.92 -18.71
CA SER A 200 -9.42 -6.98 -19.64
C SER A 200 -10.76 -6.69 -18.94
N LEU A 201 -10.99 -7.25 -17.76
CA LEU A 201 -12.19 -6.97 -16.96
C LEU A 201 -12.25 -5.50 -16.53
N SER A 202 -11.13 -4.89 -16.17
CA SER A 202 -11.05 -3.48 -15.80
C SER A 202 -11.46 -2.58 -16.98
N ILE A 203 -11.00 -2.90 -18.19
CA ILE A 203 -11.37 -2.17 -19.42
C ILE A 203 -12.89 -2.25 -19.66
N ASP A 204 -13.51 -3.43 -19.50
CA ASP A 204 -14.97 -3.58 -19.63
C ASP A 204 -15.72 -2.66 -18.66
N TYR A 205 -15.28 -2.59 -17.39
CA TYR A 205 -15.91 -1.70 -16.41
C TYR A 205 -15.78 -0.23 -16.81
N ILE A 206 -14.62 0.18 -17.34
CA ILE A 206 -14.42 1.58 -17.77
C ILE A 206 -15.33 1.91 -18.95
N LEU A 207 -15.36 1.06 -19.97
CA LEU A 207 -16.22 1.25 -21.14
C LEU A 207 -17.69 1.23 -20.78
N ASN A 208 -18.11 0.32 -19.90
CA ASN A 208 -19.48 0.26 -19.40
C ASN A 208 -19.84 1.51 -18.58
N ALA A 209 -18.95 1.99 -17.71
CA ALA A 209 -19.17 3.22 -16.95
C ALA A 209 -19.33 4.43 -17.88
N PHE A 210 -18.49 4.57 -18.90
CA PHE A 210 -18.61 5.65 -19.89
C PHE A 210 -19.90 5.59 -20.69
N LYS A 211 -20.36 4.39 -21.05
CA LYS A 211 -21.67 4.17 -21.67
C LYS A 211 -22.82 4.60 -20.76
N GLU A 212 -22.79 4.20 -19.48
CA GLU A 212 -23.80 4.56 -18.49
C GLU A 212 -23.85 6.07 -18.22
N MET A 213 -22.69 6.73 -18.27
CA MET A 213 -22.57 8.19 -18.21
C MET A 213 -23.02 8.91 -19.49
N GLY A 214 -23.41 8.16 -20.53
CA GLY A 214 -23.96 8.71 -21.77
C GLY A 214 -22.93 9.04 -22.86
N TRP A 215 -21.68 8.56 -22.74
CA TRP A 215 -20.71 8.72 -23.82
C TRP A 215 -21.13 7.92 -25.05
N LYS A 216 -21.25 8.61 -26.19
CA LYS A 216 -21.38 8.01 -27.51
C LYS A 216 -20.04 8.05 -28.24
N PHE A 217 -19.43 6.90 -28.46
CA PHE A 217 -18.20 6.78 -29.25
C PHE A 217 -18.53 6.99 -30.74
N GLN A 218 -17.86 7.94 -31.38
CA GLN A 218 -17.94 8.17 -32.82
C GLN A 218 -16.54 8.07 -33.42
N GLN A 219 -16.36 7.15 -34.36
CA GLN A 219 -15.06 6.95 -35.00
C GLN A 219 -14.56 8.24 -35.69
N GLY A 220 -13.29 8.57 -35.50
CA GLY A 220 -12.65 9.79 -36.03
C GLY A 220 -12.97 11.07 -35.26
N GLN A 221 -13.80 11.01 -34.21
CA GLN A 221 -14.09 12.15 -33.35
C GLN A 221 -12.86 12.54 -32.53
N ARG A 222 -12.54 13.84 -32.49
CA ARG A 222 -11.46 14.40 -31.67
C ARG A 222 -12.01 15.20 -30.50
N LEU A 223 -11.52 14.90 -29.30
CA LEU A 223 -12.01 15.48 -28.05
C LEU A 223 -10.86 15.75 -27.09
N THR A 224 -10.91 16.87 -26.38
CA THR A 224 -9.98 17.15 -25.27
C THR A 224 -10.45 16.47 -23.99
N THR A 225 -9.53 16.19 -23.06
CA THR A 225 -9.88 15.67 -21.72
C THR A 225 -10.88 16.56 -20.98
N ALA A 226 -10.73 17.89 -21.10
CA ALA A 226 -11.61 18.86 -20.48
C ALA A 226 -13.03 18.79 -21.05
N PHE A 227 -13.17 18.67 -22.38
CA PHE A 227 -14.48 18.52 -23.03
C PHE A 227 -15.17 17.21 -22.61
N ILE A 228 -14.43 16.11 -22.54
CA ILE A 228 -14.95 14.81 -22.07
C ILE A 228 -15.40 14.93 -20.60
N ALA A 229 -14.62 15.59 -19.75
CA ALA A 229 -14.97 15.79 -18.35
C ALA A 229 -16.27 16.57 -18.19
N GLU A 230 -16.45 17.64 -18.96
CA GLU A 230 -17.68 18.44 -18.96
C GLU A 230 -18.89 17.64 -19.47
N GLN A 231 -18.72 16.95 -20.60
CA GLN A 231 -19.79 16.15 -21.21
C GLN A 231 -20.29 15.03 -20.28
N LEU A 232 -19.39 14.38 -19.55
CA LEU A 232 -19.72 13.28 -18.65
C LEU A 232 -20.07 13.73 -17.22
N GLY A 233 -20.00 15.04 -16.93
CA GLY A 233 -20.28 15.60 -15.60
C GLY A 233 -19.24 15.21 -14.54
N VAL A 234 -17.98 15.06 -14.93
CA VAL A 234 -16.89 14.65 -14.03
C VAL A 234 -16.48 15.82 -13.14
N VAL A 235 -16.44 15.60 -11.82
CA VAL A 235 -16.03 16.63 -10.87
C VAL A 235 -14.53 16.92 -10.98
N ASN A 236 -14.13 18.17 -10.74
CA ASN A 236 -12.73 18.62 -10.85
C ASN A 236 -11.74 17.75 -10.06
N GLN A 237 -12.14 17.22 -8.90
CA GLN A 237 -11.28 16.35 -8.07
C GLN A 237 -10.90 15.04 -8.78
N GLN A 238 -11.76 14.54 -9.68
CA GLN A 238 -11.59 13.26 -10.37
C GLN A 238 -11.07 13.38 -11.81
N GLN A 239 -10.71 14.59 -12.27
CA GLN A 239 -10.16 14.77 -13.63
C GLN A 239 -8.84 14.03 -13.85
N ARG A 240 -8.01 13.89 -12.80
CA ARG A 240 -6.76 13.09 -12.89
C ARG A 240 -7.06 11.62 -13.11
N LEU A 241 -8.09 11.09 -12.45
CA LEU A 241 -8.54 9.72 -12.64
C LEU A 241 -9.08 9.55 -14.07
N LEU A 242 -9.96 10.46 -14.52
CA LEU A 242 -10.46 10.45 -15.90
C LEU A 242 -9.32 10.40 -16.93
N GLY A 243 -8.30 11.24 -16.78
CA GLY A 243 -7.12 11.24 -17.65
C GLY A 243 -6.46 9.86 -17.73
N ARG A 244 -6.26 9.21 -16.57
CA ARG A 244 -5.67 7.85 -16.53
C ARG A 244 -6.59 6.79 -17.16
N LEU A 245 -7.91 6.90 -16.98
CA LEU A 245 -8.87 5.99 -17.61
C LEU A 245 -8.83 6.11 -19.15
N LEU A 246 -8.70 7.32 -19.67
CA LEU A 246 -8.55 7.57 -21.11
C LEU A 246 -7.24 7.00 -21.64
N GLU A 247 -6.14 7.15 -20.89
CA GLU A 247 -4.86 6.52 -21.21
C GLU A 247 -4.99 4.99 -21.28
N ILE A 248 -5.61 4.35 -20.28
CA ILE A 248 -5.84 2.90 -20.28
C ILE A 248 -6.61 2.46 -21.53
N ILE A 249 -7.68 3.17 -21.90
CA ILE A 249 -8.45 2.85 -23.10
C ILE A 249 -7.64 3.08 -24.38
N SER A 250 -6.69 4.03 -24.35
CA SER A 250 -5.77 4.27 -25.46
C SER A 250 -4.71 3.18 -25.62
N GLU A 251 -4.26 2.57 -24.52
CA GLU A 251 -3.33 1.43 -24.52
C GLU A 251 -3.95 0.23 -25.26
N VAL A 252 -5.28 0.06 -25.17
CA VAL A 252 -6.07 -0.96 -25.89
C VAL A 252 -6.41 -0.54 -27.34
N GLY A 253 -6.09 0.71 -27.71
CA GLY A 253 -6.25 1.24 -29.06
C GLY A 253 -7.64 1.76 -29.41
N VAL A 254 -8.58 1.81 -28.47
CA VAL A 254 -9.91 2.41 -28.68
C VAL A 254 -9.78 3.93 -28.90
N LEU A 255 -8.87 4.57 -28.16
CA LEU A 255 -8.49 5.98 -28.32
C LEU A 255 -7.06 6.09 -28.82
N LYS A 256 -6.75 7.17 -29.53
CA LYS A 256 -5.39 7.56 -29.90
C LYS A 256 -5.10 8.95 -29.36
N GLY A 257 -4.02 9.08 -28.59
CA GLY A 257 -3.54 10.39 -28.13
C GLY A 257 -2.84 11.15 -29.26
N ILE A 258 -3.36 12.33 -29.61
CA ILE A 258 -2.78 13.25 -30.59
C ILE A 258 -2.50 14.57 -29.88
N GLY A 259 -1.28 14.72 -29.35
CA GLY A 259 -0.89 15.89 -28.56
C GLY A 259 -1.70 15.99 -27.26
N SER A 260 -2.65 16.94 -27.20
CA SER A 260 -3.54 17.14 -26.04
C SER A 260 -4.97 16.66 -26.27
N GLU A 261 -5.24 16.05 -27.42
CA GLU A 261 -6.54 15.56 -27.83
C GLU A 261 -6.55 14.03 -27.95
N TRP A 262 -7.74 13.46 -27.85
CA TRP A 262 -8.01 12.04 -28.07
C TRP A 262 -8.81 11.90 -29.35
N GLU A 263 -8.36 11.03 -30.26
CA GLU A 263 -9.12 10.59 -31.43
C GLU A 263 -9.70 9.20 -31.18
N VAL A 264 -11.01 9.03 -31.40
CA VAL A 264 -11.65 7.72 -31.30
C VAL A 264 -11.28 6.87 -32.52
N ALA A 265 -10.42 5.87 -32.34
CA ALA A 265 -9.91 5.06 -33.44
C ALA A 265 -10.94 4.05 -33.96
N PHE A 266 -11.72 3.45 -33.06
CA PHE A 266 -12.84 2.58 -33.38
C PHE A 266 -13.90 2.61 -32.27
N VAL A 267 -15.13 2.21 -32.61
CA VAL A 267 -16.22 2.10 -31.63
C VAL A 267 -16.12 0.73 -30.96
N PRO A 268 -15.87 0.65 -29.64
CA PRO A 268 -15.73 -0.62 -28.95
C PRO A 268 -17.09 -1.31 -28.78
N GLU A 269 -17.10 -2.64 -28.85
CA GLU A 269 -18.26 -3.43 -28.46
C GLU A 269 -18.32 -3.51 -26.93
N ILE A 270 -19.25 -2.77 -26.32
CA ILE A 270 -19.33 -2.64 -24.86
C ILE A 270 -20.12 -3.83 -24.30
N GLN A 271 -19.38 -4.81 -23.80
CA GLN A 271 -19.90 -6.01 -23.15
C GLN A 271 -20.19 -5.76 -21.66
N SER A 272 -21.04 -6.60 -21.08
CA SER A 272 -21.34 -6.62 -19.66
C SER A 272 -20.16 -7.21 -18.87
N PRO A 273 -19.54 -6.47 -17.92
CA PRO A 273 -18.39 -6.97 -17.15
C PRO A 273 -18.68 -8.26 -16.35
N GLN A 274 -19.95 -8.48 -15.99
CA GLN A 274 -20.38 -9.56 -15.10
C GLN A 274 -20.13 -10.96 -15.68
N GLU A 275 -20.18 -11.10 -17.01
CA GLU A 275 -19.91 -12.39 -17.66
C GLU A 275 -18.43 -12.78 -17.52
N ARG A 276 -17.53 -11.83 -17.77
CA ARG A 276 -16.08 -12.02 -17.61
C ARG A 276 -15.70 -12.21 -16.15
N TRP A 277 -16.28 -11.43 -15.24
CA TRP A 277 -16.11 -11.61 -13.80
C TRP A 277 -16.48 -13.02 -13.34
N SER A 278 -17.64 -13.53 -13.77
CA SER A 278 -18.11 -14.86 -13.40
C SER A 278 -17.17 -15.95 -13.92
N ARG A 279 -16.67 -15.80 -15.16
CA ARG A 279 -15.71 -16.72 -15.77
C ARG A 279 -14.39 -16.75 -14.98
N LEU A 280 -13.85 -15.58 -14.64
CA LEU A 280 -12.61 -15.47 -13.88
C LEU A 280 -12.73 -16.03 -12.46
N LEU A 281 -13.88 -15.84 -11.80
CA LEU A 281 -14.09 -16.39 -10.46
C LEU A 281 -14.14 -17.93 -10.47
N ILE A 282 -14.70 -18.53 -11.52
CA ILE A 282 -14.73 -20.00 -11.68
C ILE A 282 -13.33 -20.54 -11.97
N GLN A 283 -12.58 -19.86 -12.84
CA GLN A 283 -11.21 -20.27 -13.21
C GLN A 283 -10.21 -20.05 -12.06
N TYR A 284 -10.37 -18.97 -11.30
CA TYR A 284 -9.43 -18.52 -10.27
C TYR A 284 -10.15 -18.21 -8.95
N PRO A 285 -10.65 -19.23 -8.23
CA PRO A 285 -11.36 -19.02 -6.96
C PRO A 285 -10.50 -18.40 -5.86
N ALA A 286 -9.17 -18.51 -5.96
CA ALA A 286 -8.22 -17.87 -5.04
C ALA A 286 -8.23 -16.33 -5.16
N ALA A 287 -8.51 -15.78 -6.35
CA ALA A 287 -8.56 -14.34 -6.61
C ALA A 287 -9.91 -13.69 -6.27
N LYS A 288 -10.73 -14.38 -5.48
CA LYS A 288 -12.10 -13.96 -5.16
C LYS A 288 -12.13 -12.60 -4.45
N ALA A 289 -11.17 -12.31 -3.59
CA ALA A 289 -11.14 -11.05 -2.83
C ALA A 289 -10.91 -9.86 -3.77
N GLU A 290 -9.93 -9.99 -4.66
CA GLU A 290 -9.56 -9.01 -5.68
C GLU A 290 -10.73 -8.77 -6.64
N LEU A 291 -11.36 -9.84 -7.13
CA LEU A 291 -12.52 -9.77 -8.03
C LEU A 291 -13.74 -9.10 -7.37
N ILE A 292 -14.01 -9.38 -6.09
CA ILE A 292 -15.09 -8.72 -5.35
C ILE A 292 -14.80 -7.23 -5.14
N LEU A 293 -13.56 -6.90 -4.78
CA LEU A 293 -13.15 -5.50 -4.58
C LEU A 293 -13.22 -4.72 -5.89
N LEU A 294 -12.72 -5.31 -6.99
CA LEU A 294 -12.80 -4.73 -8.31
C LEU A 294 -14.25 -4.48 -8.70
N ASP A 295 -15.13 -5.49 -8.60
CA ASP A 295 -16.55 -5.33 -8.94
C ASP A 295 -17.24 -4.25 -8.10
N ARG A 296 -17.03 -4.27 -6.77
CA ARG A 296 -17.67 -3.30 -5.86
C ARG A 296 -17.26 -1.85 -6.14
N CYS A 297 -16.01 -1.63 -6.53
CA CYS A 297 -15.47 -0.30 -6.83
C CYS A 297 -15.80 0.13 -8.26
N ALA A 298 -15.52 -0.74 -9.24
CA ALA A 298 -15.61 -0.43 -10.65
C ALA A 298 -17.06 -0.35 -11.15
N SER A 299 -18.00 -1.12 -10.58
CA SER A 299 -19.44 -0.96 -10.86
C SER A 299 -20.02 0.40 -10.46
N LYS A 300 -19.31 1.16 -9.62
CA LYS A 300 -19.70 2.50 -9.19
C LYS A 300 -18.83 3.59 -9.81
N LEU A 301 -17.97 3.26 -10.76
CA LEU A 301 -16.98 4.17 -11.31
C LEU A 301 -17.62 5.47 -11.86
N GLY A 302 -18.73 5.37 -12.58
CA GLY A 302 -19.44 6.55 -13.09
C GLY A 302 -19.91 7.50 -11.99
N LYS A 303 -20.46 6.96 -10.90
CA LYS A 303 -20.90 7.73 -9.73
C LYS A 303 -19.71 8.39 -9.01
N VAL A 304 -18.60 7.66 -8.87
CA VAL A 304 -17.36 8.19 -8.28
C VAL A 304 -16.82 9.36 -9.10
N LEU A 305 -16.82 9.25 -10.43
CA LEU A 305 -16.39 10.33 -11.33
C LEU A 305 -17.30 11.56 -11.22
N GLN A 306 -18.59 11.37 -10.96
CA GLN A 306 -19.58 12.44 -10.74
C GLN A 306 -19.60 12.96 -9.29
N GLY A 307 -18.89 12.32 -8.36
CA GLY A 307 -18.83 12.72 -6.95
C GLY A 307 -20.07 12.36 -6.13
N THR A 308 -20.87 11.39 -6.58
CA THR A 308 -22.09 10.89 -5.91
C THR A 308 -21.89 9.49 -5.31
#